data_AF-A0A059F4J1-F1
#
_entry.id   AF-A0A059F4J1-F1
#
_cell.length_a   1.000
_cell.length_b   1.000
_cell.length_c   1.000
_cell.angle_alpha   90.00
_cell.angle_beta   90.00
_cell.angle_gamma   90.00
#
_symmetry.space_group_name_H-M   'P 1'
#
loop_
_entity.id
_entity.type
_entity.pdbx_description
1 polymer ?
#
loop_
_entity_poly.entity_id
_entity_poly.type
_entity_poly.pdbx_seq_one_letter_code
_entity_poly.pdbx_strand_id
1 'polypeptide(L)'
;MDDCDEYKAGFCTKTEFFIEGKTEPCTHQHTTSTSFKLNPLPTYTQIIQEIEEKIESNLFFLELKSSSYSKMEIIDKIKEFIDRCDNTLLIKRFIKAYGRCLRNINNNEHIDIGVCNICAAFYSLDDECKHIFHNKYKILREVRDKLSKENFNVK
;
A
#
# COMPACT_ATOMS: atom_id res chain seq x y z
N MET A 1 27.04 -6.28 16.27
CA MET A 1 25.76 -6.10 15.56
C MET A 1 25.41 -4.65 15.72
N ASP A 2 25.17 -3.94 14.62
CA ASP A 2 24.84 -2.52 14.66
C ASP A 2 23.39 -2.32 15.09
N ASP A 3 23.10 -1.19 15.73
CA ASP A 3 21.74 -0.84 16.12
C ASP A 3 20.90 -0.47 14.88
N CYS A 4 19.60 -0.76 14.92
CA CYS A 4 18.67 -0.41 13.84
C CYS A 4 18.34 1.08 13.82
N ASP A 5 18.80 1.80 12.80
CA ASP A 5 18.49 3.23 12.60
C ASP A 5 16.98 3.48 12.44
N GLU A 6 16.27 2.60 11.74
CA GLU A 6 14.81 2.71 11.58
C GLU A 6 14.06 2.54 12.91
N TYR A 7 14.53 1.64 13.78
CA TYR A 7 13.96 1.46 15.11
C TYR A 7 14.19 2.70 15.99
N LYS A 8 15.39 3.31 15.91
CA LYS A 8 15.70 4.57 16.61
C LYS A 8 14.88 5.75 16.12
N ALA A 9 14.50 5.76 14.84
CA ALA A 9 13.58 6.74 14.28
C ALA A 9 12.11 6.49 14.66
N GLY A 10 11.81 5.36 15.33
CA GLY A 10 10.48 5.03 15.84
C GLY A 10 9.66 4.08 14.96
N PHE A 11 10.22 3.55 13.86
CA PHE A 11 9.52 2.61 12.99
C PHE A 11 10.45 1.70 12.18
N CYS A 12 10.64 0.44 12.58
CA CYS A 12 11.42 -0.51 11.78
C CYS A 12 10.55 -1.21 10.73
N THR A 13 10.75 -0.90 9.45
CA THR A 13 9.95 -1.45 8.34
C THR A 13 10.03 -2.97 8.27
N LYS A 14 11.22 -3.55 8.48
CA LYS A 14 11.44 -5.00 8.48
C LYS A 14 10.71 -5.74 9.62
N THR A 15 10.37 -5.04 10.69
CA THR A 15 9.62 -5.62 11.82
C THR A 15 8.13 -5.37 11.64
N GLU A 16 7.76 -4.14 11.31
CA GLU A 16 6.36 -3.71 11.23
C GLU A 16 5.62 -4.32 10.02
N PHE A 17 6.34 -4.64 8.95
CA PHE A 17 5.80 -5.32 7.76
C PHE A 17 6.20 -6.80 7.66
N PHE A 18 6.71 -7.40 8.74
CA PHE A 18 7.14 -8.79 8.74
C PHE A 18 5.96 -9.74 8.49
N ILE A 19 6.15 -10.70 7.59
CA ILE A 19 5.30 -11.87 7.42
C ILE A 19 6.18 -13.12 7.43
N GLU A 20 5.92 -14.00 8.39
CA GLU A 20 6.63 -15.27 8.51
C GLU A 20 6.57 -16.08 7.21
N GLY A 21 7.74 -16.57 6.78
CA GLY A 21 7.89 -17.35 5.55
C GLY A 21 7.78 -16.54 4.24
N LYS A 22 7.59 -15.22 4.29
CA LYS A 22 7.52 -14.37 3.08
C LYS A 22 8.52 -13.22 3.03
N THR A 23 8.89 -12.68 4.19
CA THR A 23 9.82 -11.56 4.30
C THR A 23 10.98 -11.92 5.21
N GLU A 24 12.13 -11.29 4.99
CA GLU A 24 13.27 -11.41 5.90
C GLU A 24 13.06 -10.56 7.17
N PRO A 25 13.33 -11.09 8.36
CA PRO A 25 13.25 -10.32 9.60
C PRO A 25 14.36 -9.25 9.68
N CYS A 26 14.18 -8.28 10.57
CA CYS A 26 15.26 -7.35 10.90
C CYS A 26 16.44 -8.11 11.54
N THR A 27 17.66 -7.87 11.05
CA THR A 27 18.90 -8.48 11.57
C THR A 27 19.65 -7.58 12.54
N HIS A 28 19.22 -6.32 12.70
CA HIS A 28 19.84 -5.33 13.57
C HIS A 28 19.22 -5.35 14.96
N GLN A 29 19.97 -4.91 15.97
CA GLN A 29 19.46 -4.85 17.34
C GLN A 29 18.52 -3.67 17.54
N HIS A 30 17.42 -3.92 18.24
CA HIS A 30 16.41 -2.93 18.61
C HIS A 30 16.63 -2.48 20.06
N THR A 31 17.60 -1.59 20.24
CA THR A 31 17.97 -1.04 21.55
C THR A 31 17.20 0.27 21.81
N THR A 32 16.81 0.51 23.06
CA THR A 32 16.23 1.79 23.51
C THR A 32 17.32 2.85 23.58
N SER A 33 17.66 3.43 22.43
CA SER A 33 18.64 4.51 22.33
C SER A 33 17.95 5.88 22.33
N THR A 34 18.58 6.86 22.98
CA THR A 34 18.11 8.26 23.06
C THR A 34 18.50 9.11 21.85
N SER A 35 19.27 8.56 20.89
CA SER A 35 19.69 9.30 19.70
C SER A 35 18.69 9.13 18.56
N PHE A 36 17.95 10.20 18.26
CA PHE A 36 17.10 10.27 17.06
C PHE A 36 17.96 10.32 15.79
N LYS A 37 17.60 9.56 14.76
CA LYS A 37 18.37 9.42 13.51
C LYS A 37 17.51 9.79 12.31
N LEU A 38 18.02 10.69 11.46
CA LEU A 38 17.36 11.11 10.22
C LEU A 38 17.60 10.15 9.04
N ASN A 39 18.56 9.23 9.17
CA ASN A 39 18.96 8.27 8.13
C ASN A 39 17.80 7.51 7.45
N PRO A 40 16.71 7.12 8.14
CA PRO A 40 15.60 6.38 7.52
C PRO A 40 14.68 7.21 6.63
N LEU A 41 14.78 8.55 6.66
CA LEU A 41 13.83 9.44 5.99
C LEU A 41 13.71 9.19 4.46
N PRO A 42 14.81 8.98 3.70
CA PRO A 42 14.72 8.65 2.28
C PRO A 42 13.95 7.35 2.02
N THR A 43 14.24 6.29 2.81
CA THR A 43 13.56 5.00 2.69
C THR A 43 12.07 5.11 2.97
N TYR A 44 11.68 5.82 4.04
CA TYR A 44 10.26 6.03 4.35
C TYR A 44 9.55 6.83 3.27
N THR A 45 10.22 7.86 2.72
CA THR A 45 9.67 8.67 1.64
C THR A 45 9.45 7.84 0.39
N GLN A 46 10.41 6.98 0.02
CA GLN A 46 10.26 6.06 -1.11
C GLN A 46 9.09 5.09 -0.90
N ILE A 47 9.00 4.43 0.26
CA ILE A 47 7.89 3.49 0.55
C ILE A 47 6.53 4.20 0.46
N ILE A 48 6.42 5.42 0.98
CA ILE A 48 5.18 6.19 0.93
C ILE A 48 4.82 6.56 -0.51
N GLN A 49 5.81 6.99 -1.31
CA GLN A 49 5.61 7.32 -2.72
C GLN A 49 5.13 6.09 -3.51
N GLU A 50 5.73 4.92 -3.32
CA GLU A 50 5.29 3.68 -3.98
C GLU A 50 3.85 3.29 -3.62
N ILE A 51 3.40 3.63 -2.40
CA ILE A 51 2.02 3.42 -1.96
C ILE A 51 1.08 4.45 -2.57
N GLU A 52 1.51 5.70 -2.72
CA GLU A 52 0.73 6.75 -3.38
C GLU A 52 0.50 6.44 -4.86
N GLU A 53 1.53 6.05 -5.59
CA GLU A 53 1.42 5.57 -6.98
C GLU A 53 0.47 4.36 -7.08
N LYS A 54 0.49 3.47 -6.08
CA LYS A 54 -0.43 2.33 -6.01
C LYS A 54 -1.87 2.75 -5.70
N ILE A 55 -2.09 3.78 -4.89
CA ILE A 55 -3.41 4.34 -4.62
C ILE A 55 -3.98 4.93 -5.92
N GLU A 56 -3.21 5.77 -6.62
CA GLU A 56 -3.60 6.38 -7.89
C GLU A 56 -3.95 5.32 -8.94
N SER A 57 -3.09 4.32 -9.12
CA SER A 57 -3.35 3.21 -10.04
C SER A 57 -4.61 2.44 -9.69
N ASN A 58 -4.86 2.17 -8.40
CA ASN A 58 -6.06 1.45 -7.98
C ASN A 58 -7.33 2.30 -8.10
N LEU A 59 -7.25 3.62 -7.89
CA LEU A 59 -8.35 4.55 -8.11
C LEU A 59 -8.70 4.61 -9.60
N PHE A 60 -7.70 4.72 -10.48
CA PHE A 60 -7.90 4.65 -11.92
C PHE A 60 -8.63 3.36 -12.34
N PHE A 61 -8.23 2.21 -11.79
CA PHE A 61 -8.93 0.93 -12.06
C PHE A 61 -10.37 0.91 -11.52
N LEU A 62 -10.66 1.64 -10.45
CA LEU A 62 -12.00 1.77 -9.90
C LEU A 62 -12.85 2.76 -10.71
N GLU A 63 -12.30 3.84 -11.23
CA GLU A 63 -13.02 4.79 -12.11
C GLU A 63 -13.43 4.13 -13.43
N LEU A 64 -12.59 3.23 -13.97
CA LEU A 64 -12.96 2.38 -15.11
C LEU A 64 -14.18 1.47 -14.83
N LYS A 65 -14.64 1.35 -13.57
CA LYS A 65 -15.83 0.59 -13.14
C LYS A 65 -17.09 1.47 -13.04
N SER A 66 -16.98 2.79 -12.81
CA SER A 66 -18.16 3.63 -12.51
C SER A 66 -19.06 3.88 -13.74
N SER A 67 -18.67 3.40 -14.91
CA SER A 67 -19.48 3.41 -16.13
C SER A 67 -19.59 2.01 -16.74
N SER A 68 -20.69 1.31 -16.43
CA SER A 68 -21.45 0.57 -17.45
C SER A 68 -20.81 -0.64 -18.15
N TYR A 69 -20.00 -1.47 -17.47
CA TYR A 69 -19.52 -2.73 -18.07
C TYR A 69 -20.22 -3.98 -17.51
N SER A 70 -20.83 -4.75 -18.41
CA SER A 70 -21.24 -6.13 -18.18
C SER A 70 -20.04 -7.03 -17.83
N LYS A 71 -20.32 -8.21 -17.27
CA LYS A 71 -19.31 -9.22 -16.93
C LYS A 71 -18.36 -9.55 -18.09
N MET A 72 -18.88 -9.62 -19.32
CA MET A 72 -18.10 -9.90 -20.52
C MET A 72 -17.15 -8.75 -20.85
N GLU A 73 -17.62 -7.51 -20.77
CA GLU A 73 -16.80 -6.32 -21.05
C GLU A 73 -15.66 -6.17 -20.03
N ILE A 74 -15.90 -6.52 -18.76
CA ILE A 74 -14.84 -6.58 -17.74
C ILE A 74 -13.76 -7.61 -18.12
N ILE A 75 -14.15 -8.80 -18.55
CA ILE A 75 -13.21 -9.85 -18.96
C ILE A 75 -12.41 -9.41 -20.18
N ASP A 76 -13.05 -8.76 -21.16
CA ASP A 76 -12.38 -8.27 -22.36
C ASP A 76 -11.42 -7.12 -22.04
N LYS A 77 -11.77 -6.23 -21.11
CA LYS A 77 -10.85 -5.21 -20.59
C LYS A 77 -9.66 -5.79 -19.86
N ILE A 78 -9.85 -6.87 -19.09
CA ILE A 78 -8.74 -7.61 -18.47
C ILE A 78 -7.80 -8.19 -19.54
N LYS A 79 -8.34 -8.80 -20.59
CA LYS A 79 -7.52 -9.32 -21.69
C LYS A 79 -6.77 -8.21 -22.43
N GLU A 80 -7.47 -7.14 -22.80
CA GLU A 80 -6.90 -5.97 -23.47
C GLU A 80 -5.76 -5.34 -22.66
N PHE A 81 -5.91 -5.27 -21.32
CA PHE A 81 -4.86 -4.76 -20.44
C PHE A 81 -3.68 -5.72 -20.31
N ILE A 82 -3.93 -7.03 -20.18
CA ILE A 82 -2.86 -8.05 -20.14
C ILE A 82 -2.03 -8.01 -21.43
N ASP A 83 -2.68 -7.90 -22.59
CA ASP A 83 -2.02 -7.92 -23.89
C ASP A 83 -1.17 -6.65 -24.15
N ARG A 84 -1.47 -5.54 -23.47
CA ARG A 84 -0.79 -4.24 -23.65
C ARG A 84 0.20 -3.89 -22.56
N CYS A 85 0.24 -4.64 -21.45
CA CYS A 85 1.04 -4.32 -20.29
C CYS A 85 2.08 -5.40 -20.04
N ASP A 86 3.36 -5.11 -20.28
CA ASP A 86 4.44 -6.04 -19.94
C ASP A 86 4.77 -6.06 -18.43
N ASN A 87 4.21 -5.11 -17.67
CA ASN A 87 4.44 -4.99 -16.24
C ASN A 87 3.54 -5.97 -15.46
N THR A 88 4.11 -7.13 -15.14
CA THR A 88 3.45 -8.20 -14.38
C THR A 88 2.85 -7.73 -13.04
N LEU A 89 3.45 -6.75 -12.36
CA LEU A 89 2.93 -6.22 -11.09
C LEU A 89 1.67 -5.39 -11.30
N LEU A 90 1.64 -4.55 -12.34
CA LEU A 90 0.44 -3.80 -12.72
C LEU A 90 -0.68 -4.72 -13.16
N ILE A 91 -0.38 -5.76 -13.96
CA ILE A 91 -1.36 -6.79 -14.35
C ILE A 91 -1.97 -7.46 -13.12
N LYS A 92 -1.15 -7.91 -12.15
CA LYS A 92 -1.66 -8.55 -10.92
C LYS A 92 -2.57 -7.62 -10.12
N ARG A 93 -2.25 -6.32 -10.05
CA ARG A 93 -3.09 -5.31 -9.38
C ARG A 93 -4.41 -5.12 -10.12
N PHE A 94 -4.37 -5.00 -11.44
CA PHE A 94 -5.53 -4.89 -12.32
C PHE A 94 -6.49 -6.08 -12.16
N ILE A 95 -5.97 -7.30 -12.28
CA ILE A 95 -6.75 -8.54 -12.09
C ILE A 95 -7.38 -8.59 -10.69
N LYS A 96 -6.67 -8.15 -9.65
CA LYS A 96 -7.21 -8.14 -8.28
C LYS A 96 -8.36 -7.14 -8.12
N ALA A 97 -8.27 -5.97 -8.74
CA ALA A 97 -9.33 -4.97 -8.75
C ALA A 97 -10.59 -5.53 -9.43
N TYR A 98 -10.44 -5.98 -10.67
CA TYR A 98 -11.56 -6.50 -11.47
C TYR A 98 -12.11 -7.83 -10.96
N GLY A 99 -11.27 -8.70 -10.39
CA GLY A 99 -11.70 -9.95 -9.76
C GLY A 99 -12.63 -9.72 -8.56
N ARG A 100 -12.38 -8.66 -7.77
CA ARG A 100 -13.30 -8.24 -6.70
C ARG A 100 -14.61 -7.69 -7.27
N CYS A 101 -14.55 -6.91 -8.34
CA CYS A 101 -15.75 -6.42 -9.04
C CYS A 101 -16.60 -7.58 -9.59
N LEU A 102 -15.98 -8.58 -10.23
CA LEU A 102 -16.66 -9.75 -10.80
C LEU A 102 -17.36 -10.60 -9.73
N ARG A 103 -16.73 -10.78 -8.56
CA ARG A 103 -17.35 -11.51 -7.44
C ARG A 103 -18.63 -10.85 -6.97
N ASN A 104 -18.66 -9.52 -6.96
CA ASN A 104 -19.82 -8.75 -6.47
C ASN A 104 -20.96 -8.72 -7.50
N ILE A 105 -20.65 -8.66 -8.81
CA ILE A 105 -21.65 -8.75 -9.88
C ILE A 105 -22.42 -10.08 -9.83
N ASN A 106 -21.74 -11.20 -9.57
CA ASN A 106 -22.40 -12.52 -9.49
C ASN A 106 -23.37 -12.66 -8.31
N ASN A 107 -23.24 -11.84 -7.25
CA ASN A 107 -24.05 -11.93 -6.04
C ASN A 107 -25.31 -11.05 -6.08
N ASN A 108 -25.54 -10.27 -7.15
CA ASN A 108 -26.57 -9.22 -7.21
C ASN A 108 -26.50 -8.20 -6.05
N GLU A 109 -25.36 -8.12 -5.36
CA GLU A 109 -25.10 -7.15 -4.32
C GLU A 109 -24.36 -5.96 -4.94
N HIS A 110 -25.01 -4.79 -4.90
CA HIS A 110 -24.31 -3.52 -5.14
C HIS A 110 -23.40 -3.23 -3.95
N ILE A 111 -22.20 -3.78 -3.98
CA ILE A 111 -21.15 -3.42 -3.04
C ILE A 111 -20.34 -2.29 -3.66
N ASP A 112 -20.47 -1.11 -3.07
CA ASP A 112 -19.60 0.01 -3.37
C ASP A 112 -18.20 -0.30 -2.85
N ILE A 113 -17.23 -0.30 -3.77
CA ILE A 113 -15.83 -0.60 -3.45
C ILE A 113 -15.09 0.72 -3.49
N GLY A 114 -14.27 0.98 -2.48
CA GLY A 114 -13.31 2.08 -2.45
C GLY A 114 -11.87 1.59 -2.48
N VAL A 115 -10.95 2.55 -2.62
CA VAL A 115 -9.51 2.35 -2.41
C VAL A 115 -9.10 3.09 -1.15
N CYS A 116 -8.45 2.40 -0.22
CA CYS A 116 -7.96 3.03 1.00
C CYS A 116 -6.79 3.97 0.68
N ASN A 117 -6.94 5.25 1.04
CA ASN A 117 -5.93 6.30 0.87
C ASN A 117 -4.69 6.15 1.78
N ILE A 118 -4.66 5.17 2.68
CA ILE A 118 -3.53 4.91 3.56
C ILE A 118 -2.65 3.77 3.03
N CYS A 119 -3.27 2.65 2.61
CA CYS A 119 -2.55 1.41 2.29
C CYS A 119 -2.82 0.86 0.87
N ALA A 120 -3.56 1.62 0.05
CA ALA A 120 -3.98 1.24 -1.29
C ALA A 120 -4.87 -0.01 -1.38
N ALA A 121 -5.34 -0.57 -0.26
CA ALA A 121 -6.18 -1.75 -0.28
C ALA A 121 -7.60 -1.41 -0.75
N PHE A 122 -8.16 -2.26 -1.61
CA PHE A 122 -9.59 -2.22 -1.90
C PHE A 122 -10.39 -2.61 -0.65
N TYR A 123 -11.49 -1.92 -0.39
CA TYR A 123 -12.40 -2.18 0.73
C TYR A 123 -13.84 -1.85 0.31
N SER A 124 -14.84 -2.32 1.06
CA SER A 124 -16.24 -1.91 0.86
C SER A 124 -16.44 -0.54 1.50
N LEU A 125 -17.14 0.38 0.83
CA LEU A 125 -17.43 1.71 1.39
C LEU A 125 -18.32 1.66 2.65
N ASP A 126 -19.05 0.57 2.84
CA ASP A 126 -19.89 0.32 4.02
C ASP A 126 -19.08 -0.16 5.24
N ASP A 127 -17.78 -0.39 5.07
CA ASP A 127 -16.90 -1.07 6.01
C ASP A 127 -15.59 -0.27 6.19
N GLU A 128 -14.89 -0.49 7.30
CA GLU A 128 -13.53 0.03 7.48
C GLU A 128 -12.49 -0.80 6.71
N CYS A 129 -11.34 -0.19 6.40
CA CYS A 129 -10.25 -0.89 5.73
C CYS A 129 -9.58 -1.94 6.65
N LYS A 130 -9.84 -3.22 6.38
CA LYS A 130 -9.32 -4.37 7.16
C LYS A 130 -7.95 -4.87 6.70
N HIS A 131 -7.15 -4.05 6.00
CA HIS A 131 -5.83 -4.49 5.53
C HIS A 131 -4.86 -4.63 6.72
N ILE A 132 -4.17 -5.76 6.81
CA ILE A 132 -3.28 -6.10 7.95
C ILE A 132 -2.21 -5.04 8.24
N PHE A 133 -1.79 -4.30 7.20
CA PHE A 133 -0.78 -3.25 7.33
C PHE A 133 -1.35 -1.82 7.32
N HIS A 134 -2.67 -1.66 7.39
CA HIS A 134 -3.31 -0.33 7.36
C HIS A 134 -2.69 0.61 8.42
N ASN A 135 -2.73 0.18 9.69
CA ASN A 135 -2.18 0.96 10.80
C ASN A 135 -0.66 1.16 10.69
N LYS A 136 0.06 0.19 10.10
CA LYS A 136 1.52 0.29 9.91
C LYS A 136 1.88 1.38 8.92
N TYR A 137 1.18 1.45 7.78
CA TYR A 137 1.34 2.55 6.83
C TYR A 137 0.94 3.91 7.42
N LYS A 138 -0.10 3.95 8.26
CA LYS A 138 -0.49 5.17 8.97
C LYS A 138 0.65 5.67 9.87
N ILE A 139 1.20 4.81 10.71
CA ILE A 139 2.32 5.14 11.61
C ILE A 139 3.57 5.55 10.82
N LEU A 140 3.89 4.84 9.74
CA LEU A 140 5.03 5.19 8.87
C LEU A 140 4.91 6.62 8.33
N ARG A 141 3.73 7.04 7.88
CA ARG A 141 3.47 8.42 7.42
C ARG A 141 3.70 9.43 8.55
N GLU A 142 3.15 9.16 9.74
CA GLU A 142 3.32 10.03 10.91
C GLU A 142 4.81 10.17 11.31
N VAL A 143 5.57 9.08 11.30
CA VAL A 143 7.01 9.08 11.61
C VAL A 143 7.80 9.81 10.53
N ARG A 144 7.51 9.57 9.25
CA ARG A 144 8.12 10.31 8.13
C ARG A 144 7.87 11.82 8.26
N ASP A 145 6.63 12.23 8.52
CA ASP A 145 6.27 13.64 8.63
C ASP A 145 6.98 14.32 9.80
N LYS A 146 7.16 13.62 10.94
CA LYS A 146 7.96 14.09 12.07
C LYS A 146 9.44 14.26 11.69
N LEU A 147 10.04 13.23 11.08
CA LEU A 147 11.43 13.26 10.60
C LEU A 147 11.68 14.39 9.61
N SER A 148 10.75 14.62 8.67
CA SER A 148 10.85 15.72 7.71
C SER A 148 10.87 17.07 8.41
N LYS A 149 9.97 17.31 9.38
CA LYS A 149 9.92 18.58 10.13
C LYS A 149 11.19 18.83 10.93
N GLU A 150 11.70 17.81 11.61
CA GLU A 150 12.94 17.93 12.37
C GLU A 150 14.15 18.20 11.47
N ASN A 151 14.21 17.59 10.29
CA ASN A 151 15.26 17.87 9.30
C ASN A 151 15.21 19.32 8.77
N PHE A 152 14.03 19.93 8.69
CA PHE A 152 13.88 21.34 8.31
C PHE A 152 14.39 22.31 9.39
N ASN A 153 14.27 21.95 10.67
CA ASN A 153 14.70 22.80 11.79
C ASN A 153 16.22 22.74 12.08
N VAL A 154 16.95 21.86 11.39
CA VAL A 154 18.39 21.63 11.58
C VAL A 154 19.23 22.28 10.46
N LYS A 155 18.58 22.91 9.46
CA LYS A 155 19.24 23.69 8.39
C LYS A 155 19.31 25.17 8.75
#